data_AF-A0A7J9FEV6-F1
#
_entry.id   AF-A0A7J9FEV6-F1
#
_cell.length_a   1.000
_cell.length_b   1.000
_cell.length_c   1.000
_cell.angle_alpha   90.00
_cell.angle_beta   90.00
_cell.angle_gamma   90.00
#
_symmetry.space_group_name_H-M   'P 1'
#
loop_
_entity.id
_entity.type
_entity.pdbx_description
1 polymer ?
#
loop_
_entity_poly.entity_id
_entity_poly.type
_entity_poly.pdbx_seq_one_letter_code
_entity_poly.pdbx_strand_id
1 'polypeptide(L)'
;MRYESIGWCPLVGSIVNLNFDVAFDESRAKSVSRVVVRNASGEVFAFKTVVNGEVAFSFAVEVLACLQAVFMGKQNIQQQKQSFHQIAFQHTYISANLMAHNLAREAMKEDSRAYLIRRVLEQGTSEVDLRRRREPD
;
A
#
# COMPACT_ATOMS: atom_id res chain seq x y z
N MET A 1 -16.76 -26.75 -14.70
CA MET A 1 -17.14 -25.35 -14.39
C MET A 1 -15.85 -24.58 -14.10
N ARG A 2 -15.50 -23.59 -14.92
CA ARG A 2 -14.39 -22.68 -14.64
C ARG A 2 -14.94 -21.60 -13.72
N TYR A 3 -14.41 -21.48 -12.51
CA TYR A 3 -14.62 -20.27 -11.73
C TYR A 3 -13.94 -19.14 -12.50
N GLU A 4 -14.72 -18.26 -13.12
CA GLU A 4 -14.22 -16.96 -13.51
C GLU A 4 -13.75 -16.29 -12.21
N SER A 5 -12.44 -16.11 -12.09
CA SER A 5 -11.85 -15.37 -10.99
C SER A 5 -12.50 -14.00 -10.95
N ILE A 6 -13.32 -13.75 -9.92
CA ILE A 6 -13.96 -12.45 -9.69
C ILE A 6 -12.82 -11.43 -9.60
N GLY A 7 -12.68 -10.65 -10.67
CA GLY A 7 -11.68 -9.60 -10.78
C GLY A 7 -11.93 -8.52 -9.73
N TRP A 8 -10.88 -7.80 -9.38
CA TRP A 8 -11.03 -6.61 -8.54
C TRP A 8 -11.95 -5.60 -9.23
N CYS A 9 -12.91 -5.05 -8.48
CA CYS A 9 -13.82 -4.00 -8.95
C CYS A 9 -13.73 -2.79 -8.01
N PRO A 10 -13.65 -1.55 -8.54
CA PRO A 10 -13.67 -0.34 -7.72
C PRO A 10 -15.04 -0.13 -7.09
N LEU A 11 -15.07 0.59 -5.97
CA LEU A 11 -16.32 1.14 -5.46
C LEU A 11 -16.88 2.15 -6.47
N VAL A 12 -18.18 2.05 -6.80
CA VAL A 12 -18.83 3.00 -7.72
C VAL A 12 -18.72 4.42 -7.15
N GLY A 13 -18.20 5.36 -7.94
CA GLY A 13 -17.96 6.74 -7.51
C GLY A 13 -16.67 6.97 -6.71
N SER A 14 -15.86 5.94 -6.48
CA SER A 14 -14.53 6.10 -5.86
C SER A 14 -13.50 6.65 -6.86
N ILE A 15 -12.79 7.70 -6.46
CA ILE A 15 -11.68 8.26 -7.24
C ILE A 15 -10.38 7.50 -6.94
N VAL A 16 -10.26 7.00 -5.70
CA VAL A 16 -9.12 6.24 -5.20
C VAL A 16 -9.64 5.06 -4.38
N ASN A 17 -9.03 3.89 -4.57
CA ASN A 17 -9.30 2.69 -3.80
C ASN A 17 -8.05 2.26 -3.04
N LEU A 18 -8.23 1.90 -1.77
CA LEU A 18 -7.17 1.45 -0.89
C LEU A 18 -7.44 -0.01 -0.50
N ASN A 19 -6.65 -0.92 -1.05
CA ASN A 19 -6.65 -2.30 -0.61
C ASN A 19 -5.55 -2.48 0.43
N PHE A 20 -5.86 -3.15 1.54
CA PHE A 20 -4.84 -3.47 2.52
C PHE A 20 -4.92 -4.95 2.89
N ASP A 21 -3.79 -5.51 3.27
CA ASP A 21 -3.71 -6.84 3.86
C ASP A 21 -2.50 -6.93 4.80
N VAL A 22 -2.46 -7.98 5.61
CA VAL A 22 -1.39 -8.21 6.56
C VAL A 22 -0.93 -9.65 6.57
N ALA A 23 0.38 -9.84 6.56
CA ALA A 23 1.01 -11.11 6.90
C ALA A 23 1.44 -11.06 8.37
N PHE A 24 1.10 -12.08 9.15
CA PHE A 24 1.41 -12.15 10.57
C PHE A 24 2.11 -13.46 10.92
N ASP A 25 3.19 -13.34 11.70
CA ASP A 25 3.90 -14.45 12.31
C ASP A 25 3.74 -14.34 13.83
N GLU A 26 2.84 -15.16 14.36
CA GLU A 26 2.54 -15.26 15.78
C GLU A 26 3.77 -15.67 16.61
N SER A 27 4.62 -16.54 16.06
CA SER A 27 5.80 -17.05 16.79
C SER A 27 6.83 -15.95 17.08
N ARG A 28 6.86 -14.92 16.23
CA ARG A 28 7.76 -13.76 16.34
C ARG A 28 7.03 -12.48 16.76
N ALA A 29 5.72 -12.56 17.02
CA ALA A 29 4.83 -11.41 17.21
C ALA A 29 5.04 -10.31 16.16
N LYS A 30 5.32 -10.71 14.89
CA LYS A 30 5.76 -9.80 13.83
C LYS A 30 4.75 -9.78 12.70
N SER A 31 4.39 -8.59 12.24
CA SER A 31 3.48 -8.43 11.11
C SER A 31 4.05 -7.52 10.03
N VAL A 32 3.62 -7.77 8.80
CA VAL A 32 3.91 -6.93 7.65
C VAL A 32 2.59 -6.59 6.98
N SER A 33 2.18 -5.34 7.11
CA SER A 33 1.01 -4.79 6.46
C SER A 33 1.39 -4.17 5.12
N ARG A 34 0.51 -4.34 4.14
CA ARG A 34 0.63 -3.76 2.81
C ARG A 34 -0.63 -2.96 2.52
N VAL A 35 -0.46 -1.75 1.99
CA VAL A 35 -1.53 -0.93 1.43
C VAL A 35 -1.22 -0.70 -0.04
N VAL A 36 -2.19 -0.97 -0.92
CA VAL A 36 -2.12 -0.79 -2.37
C VAL A 36 -3.15 0.27 -2.75
N VAL A 37 -2.68 1.31 -3.44
CA VAL A 37 -3.50 2.43 -3.90
C VAL A 37 -3.79 2.24 -5.38
N ARG A 38 -5.08 2.25 -5.73
CA ARG A 38 -5.58 2.10 -7.10
C ARG A 38 -6.43 3.29 -7.51
N ASN A 39 -6.40 3.63 -8.80
CA ASN A 39 -7.35 4.56 -9.39
C ASN A 39 -8.68 3.85 -9.70
N ALA A 40 -9.63 4.56 -10.31
CA ALA A 40 -10.94 4.02 -10.69
C ALA A 40 -10.87 2.93 -11.79
N SER A 41 -9.81 2.87 -12.62
CA SER A 41 -9.61 1.79 -13.61
C SER A 41 -8.94 0.55 -13.00
N GLY A 42 -8.52 0.61 -11.73
CA GLY A 42 -7.85 -0.48 -11.02
C GLY A 42 -6.34 -0.54 -11.18
N GLU A 43 -5.76 0.42 -11.88
CA GLU A 43 -4.31 0.57 -12.02
C GLU A 43 -3.70 0.98 -10.68
N VAL A 44 -2.60 0.32 -10.31
CA VAL A 44 -1.85 0.63 -9.11
C VAL A 44 -0.88 1.76 -9.40
N PHE A 45 -0.97 2.85 -8.65
CA PHE A 45 -0.03 3.97 -8.78
C PHE A 45 0.79 4.22 -7.53
N ALA A 46 0.44 3.61 -6.39
CA ALA A 46 1.24 3.64 -5.18
C ALA A 46 0.99 2.41 -4.30
N PHE A 47 1.96 2.08 -3.46
CA PHE A 47 1.78 1.14 -2.36
C PHE A 47 2.66 1.53 -1.18
N LYS A 48 2.32 1.02 0.01
CA LYS A 48 3.13 1.15 1.22
C LYS A 48 3.24 -0.21 1.90
N THR A 49 4.43 -0.50 2.39
CA THR A 49 4.71 -1.67 3.23
C THR A 49 5.12 -1.17 4.60
N VAL A 50 4.55 -1.74 5.66
CA VAL A 50 4.94 -1.43 7.02
C VAL A 50 5.21 -2.73 7.77
N VAL A 51 6.39 -2.82 8.37
CA VAL A 51 6.75 -3.90 9.28
C VAL A 51 6.43 -3.44 10.69
N ASN A 52 5.64 -4.21 11.43
CA ASN A 52 5.32 -3.96 12.84
C ASN A 52 5.86 -5.11 13.68
N GLY A 53 6.63 -4.80 14.72
CA GLY A 53 7.00 -5.77 15.75
C GLY A 53 6.02 -5.76 16.91
N GLU A 54 6.07 -6.80 17.74
CA GLU A 54 5.44 -6.86 19.07
C GLU A 54 3.90 -6.77 19.07
N VAL A 55 3.23 -7.24 18.01
CA VAL A 55 1.78 -7.30 18.00
C VAL A 55 1.31 -8.64 18.55
N ALA A 56 0.61 -8.61 19.69
CA ALA A 56 0.23 -9.80 20.43
C ALA A 56 -0.88 -10.65 19.78
N PHE A 57 -1.69 -10.07 18.90
CA PHE A 57 -2.92 -10.71 18.41
C PHE A 57 -3.14 -10.51 16.91
N SER A 58 -3.66 -11.54 16.25
CA SER A 58 -4.00 -11.54 14.82
C SER A 58 -5.05 -10.48 14.46
N PHE A 59 -6.07 -10.27 15.30
CA PHE A 59 -7.06 -9.20 15.04
C PHE A 59 -6.42 -7.80 15.08
N ALA A 60 -5.42 -7.60 15.95
CA ALA A 60 -4.80 -6.28 16.12
C ALA A 60 -3.98 -5.89 14.89
N VAL A 61 -3.37 -6.87 14.20
CA VAL A 61 -2.59 -6.59 12.99
C VAL A 61 -3.47 -6.17 11.81
N GLU A 62 -4.70 -6.69 11.71
CA GLU A 62 -5.67 -6.28 10.69
C GLU A 62 -6.17 -4.86 10.95
N VAL A 63 -6.48 -4.54 12.21
CA VAL A 63 -6.88 -3.18 12.62
C VAL A 63 -5.75 -2.18 12.37
N LEU A 64 -4.50 -2.55 12.65
CA LEU A 64 -3.33 -1.73 12.35
C LEU A 64 -3.15 -1.50 10.85
N ALA A 65 -3.29 -2.54 10.02
CA ALA A 65 -3.22 -2.41 8.56
C ALA A 65 -4.33 -1.48 8.02
N CYS A 66 -5.55 -1.60 8.55
CA CYS A 66 -6.67 -0.72 8.24
C CYS A 66 -6.36 0.75 8.63
N LEU A 67 -5.86 0.98 9.84
CA LEU A 67 -5.50 2.31 10.34
C LEU A 67 -4.42 2.97 9.47
N GLN A 68 -3.42 2.20 9.04
CA GLN A 68 -2.38 2.67 8.12
C GLN A 68 -2.94 3.06 6.76
N ALA A 69 -3.90 2.30 6.23
CA ALA A 69 -4.58 2.64 4.98
C ALA A 69 -5.35 3.95 5.10
N VAL A 70 -6.09 4.16 6.20
CA VAL A 70 -6.82 5.41 6.47
C VAL A 70 -5.87 6.59 6.57
N PHE A 71 -4.76 6.47 7.31
CA PHE A 71 -3.77 7.55 7.40
C PHE A 71 -3.10 7.85 6.07
N MET A 72 -2.78 6.82 5.28
CA MET A 72 -2.20 7.00 3.94
C MET A 72 -3.18 7.70 3.00
N GLY A 73 -4.46 7.30 3.03
CA GLY A 73 -5.53 7.98 2.31
C GLY A 73 -5.63 9.44 2.75
N LYS A 74 -5.68 9.70 4.05
CA LYS A 74 -5.73 11.07 4.58
C LYS A 74 -4.52 11.90 4.13
N GLN A 75 -3.29 11.43 4.29
CA GLN A 75 -2.08 12.23 3.99
C GLN A 75 -1.88 12.48 2.49
N ASN A 76 -2.13 11.47 1.64
CA ASN A 76 -1.92 11.59 0.19
C ASN A 76 -3.13 12.21 -0.53
N ILE A 77 -4.36 11.93 -0.06
CA ILE A 77 -5.60 12.45 -0.68
C ILE A 77 -5.92 13.87 -0.16
N GLN A 78 -5.44 14.29 1.03
CA GLN A 78 -5.56 15.69 1.46
C GLN A 78 -4.77 16.68 0.59
N GLN A 79 -3.81 16.23 -0.22
CA GLN A 79 -3.21 17.09 -1.24
C GLN A 79 -4.16 17.33 -2.42
N GLN A 80 -5.17 16.47 -2.62
CA GLN A 80 -6.26 16.58 -3.59
C GLN A 80 -7.56 17.12 -2.94
N LYS A 81 -7.39 18.10 -2.03
CA LYS A 81 -8.37 18.65 -1.07
C LYS A 81 -9.76 19.05 -1.60
N GLN A 82 -9.96 19.16 -2.92
CA GLN A 82 -11.23 19.58 -3.51
C GLN A 82 -12.25 18.43 -3.68
N SER A 83 -11.85 17.15 -3.56
CA SER A 83 -12.74 16.01 -3.87
C SER A 83 -12.90 14.96 -2.77
N PHE A 84 -12.21 15.09 -1.62
CA PHE A 84 -12.30 14.10 -0.55
C PHE A 84 -13.48 14.37 0.40
N HIS A 85 -14.57 13.63 0.21
CA HIS A 85 -15.81 13.82 0.96
C HIS A 85 -16.14 12.65 1.90
N GLN A 86 -15.73 11.42 1.56
CA GLN A 86 -16.17 10.22 2.27
C GLN A 86 -15.17 9.06 2.17
N ILE A 87 -15.05 8.28 3.24
CA ILE A 87 -14.40 6.96 3.25
C ILE A 87 -15.50 5.91 3.38
N ALA A 88 -15.45 4.89 2.54
CA ALA A 88 -16.29 3.70 2.65
C ALA A 88 -15.42 2.47 2.80
N PHE A 89 -15.81 1.56 3.69
CA PHE A 89 -15.16 0.28 3.87
C PHE A 89 -15.97 -0.80 3.16
N GLN A 90 -15.32 -1.59 2.32
CA GLN A 90 -15.92 -2.75 1.69
C GLN A 90 -15.03 -3.96 1.96
N HIS A 91 -15.62 -4.99 2.55
CA HIS A 91 -14.97 -6.29 2.64
C HIS A 91 -14.97 -6.94 1.26
N THR A 92 -13.81 -7.40 0.81
CA THR A 92 -13.61 -7.99 -0.52
C THR A 92 -13.20 -9.45 -0.42
N TYR A 93 -13.62 -10.25 -1.40
CA TYR A 93 -13.10 -11.62 -1.53
C TYR A 93 -11.58 -11.64 -1.74
N ILE A 94 -10.93 -12.71 -1.29
CA ILE A 94 -9.48 -12.90 -1.36
C ILE A 94 -8.94 -12.73 -2.80
N SER A 95 -9.69 -13.17 -3.82
CA SER A 95 -9.29 -13.03 -5.23
C SER A 95 -9.11 -11.56 -5.66
N ALA A 96 -9.92 -10.65 -5.11
CA ALA A 96 -9.85 -9.22 -5.38
C ALA A 96 -8.73 -8.53 -4.57
N ASN A 97 -8.37 -9.06 -3.39
CA ASN A 97 -7.28 -8.51 -2.56
C ASN A 97 -5.93 -9.24 -2.74
N LEU A 98 -5.84 -10.15 -3.72
CA LEU A 98 -4.71 -11.06 -3.90
C LEU A 98 -3.38 -10.32 -4.04
N MET A 99 -3.36 -9.13 -4.64
CA MET A 99 -2.15 -8.34 -4.78
C MET A 99 -1.63 -7.81 -3.45
N ALA A 100 -2.50 -7.28 -2.58
CA ALA A 100 -2.07 -6.82 -1.25
C ALA A 100 -1.58 -8.01 -0.41
N HIS A 101 -2.29 -9.14 -0.50
CA HIS A 101 -1.93 -10.39 0.17
C HIS A 101 -0.55 -10.90 -0.25
N ASN A 102 -0.33 -11.08 -1.56
CA ASN A 102 0.92 -11.60 -2.08
C ASN A 102 2.10 -10.69 -1.72
N LEU A 103 1.91 -9.37 -1.84
CA LEU A 103 2.94 -8.39 -1.51
C LEU A 103 3.25 -8.32 -0.01
N ALA A 104 2.25 -8.51 0.86
CA ALA A 104 2.46 -8.60 2.30
C ALA A 104 3.26 -9.86 2.66
N ARG A 105 2.88 -11.01 2.08
CA ARG A 105 3.57 -12.29 2.31
C ARG A 105 4.97 -12.33 1.75
N GLU A 106 5.18 -11.75 0.57
CA GLU A 106 6.50 -11.63 -0.04
C GLU A 106 7.42 -10.78 0.83
N ALA A 107 6.95 -9.61 1.27
CA ALA A 107 7.71 -8.74 2.16
C ALA A 107 8.02 -9.39 3.53
N MET A 108 7.13 -10.24 4.05
CA MET A 108 7.38 -11.02 5.28
C MET A 108 8.46 -12.09 5.09
N LYS A 109 8.51 -12.73 3.92
CA LYS A 109 9.58 -13.67 3.56
C LYS A 109 10.91 -12.94 3.35
N GLU A 110 10.86 -11.76 2.75
CA GLU A 110 12.03 -10.92 2.50
C GLU A 110 12.62 -10.35 3.79
N ASP A 111 11.78 -10.03 4.78
CA ASP A 111 12.18 -9.70 6.15
C ASP A 111 12.80 -10.88 6.94
N SER A 112 12.64 -12.12 6.45
CA SER A 112 13.45 -13.27 6.89
C SER A 112 14.82 -13.34 6.23
N ARG A 113 15.13 -12.47 5.26
CA ARG A 113 16.41 -12.44 4.51
C ARG A 113 17.13 -11.09 4.50
N ALA A 114 16.48 -9.93 4.66
CA ALA A 114 17.16 -8.65 4.72
C ALA A 114 16.24 -7.52 5.22
N TYR A 115 16.71 -6.76 6.20
CA TYR A 115 16.19 -5.44 6.55
C TYR A 115 16.25 -4.52 5.32
N LEU A 116 15.10 -4.12 4.75
CA LEU A 116 15.03 -2.97 3.86
C LEU A 116 13.84 -2.07 4.21
N ILE A 117 14.14 -1.09 5.07
CA ILE A 117 13.40 0.18 5.13
C ILE A 117 13.53 0.81 3.74
N ARG A 118 12.48 0.74 2.91
CA ARG A 118 12.36 1.63 1.75
C ARG A 118 11.40 2.76 2.11
N ARG A 119 11.93 3.81 2.73
CA ARG A 119 11.37 5.16 2.58
C ARG A 119 11.48 5.50 1.09
N VAL A 120 10.38 5.45 0.33
CA VAL A 120 10.27 6.19 -0.93
C VAL A 120 9.25 7.29 -0.72
N LEU A 121 9.74 8.41 -0.18
CA LEU A 121 9.18 9.75 -0.36
C LEU A 121 10.33 10.74 -0.14
N GLU A 122 11.07 11.02 -1.22
CA GLU A 122 12.01 12.12 -1.43
C GLU A 122 12.60 11.85 -2.83
N GLN A 123 12.45 12.61 -3.90
CA GLN A 123 11.83 13.91 -4.19
C GLN A 123 11.33 13.82 -5.65
N GLY A 124 10.28 14.54 -6.04
CA GLY A 124 10.48 15.81 -6.71
C GLY A 124 10.74 15.63 -8.21
N THR A 125 9.72 15.90 -9.02
CA THR A 125 9.90 16.28 -10.42
C THR A 125 10.90 17.44 -10.53
N SER A 126 12.05 17.22 -11.15
CA SER A 126 12.73 18.24 -11.97
C SER A 126 13.73 17.56 -12.90
N GLU A 127 13.26 17.24 -14.10
CA GLU A 127 14.06 17.42 -15.29
C GLU A 127 14.38 18.93 -15.39
N VAL A 128 15.65 19.32 -15.29
CA VAL A 128 16.31 20.53 -15.83
C VAL A 128 17.74 20.61 -15.27
N ASP A 129 18.68 20.93 -16.15
CA ASP A 129 20.06 21.37 -15.90
C ASP A 129 21.16 20.32 -15.58
N LEU A 130 21.45 19.48 -16.57
CA LEU A 130 22.84 19.15 -16.90
C LEU A 130 23.40 20.14 -17.95
N ARG A 131 23.46 21.43 -17.60
CA ARG A 131 24.48 22.33 -18.14
C ARG A 131 25.74 22.24 -17.28
N ARG A 132 26.56 21.20 -17.47
CA ARG A 132 27.98 21.28 -17.07
C ARG A 132 28.78 21.93 -18.20
N ARG A 133 28.71 23.27 -18.27
CA ARG A 133 29.88 24.06 -18.64
C ARG A 133 30.80 24.08 -17.43
N ARG A 134 31.95 23.41 -17.52
CA ARG A 134 33.23 23.81 -16.92
C ARG A 134 34.35 23.14 -17.71
N GLU A 135 34.83 23.78 -18.76
CA GLU A 135 36.27 24.01 -18.85
C GLU A 135 36.56 25.21 -17.94
N PRO A 136 37.65 25.16 -17.16
CA PRO A 136 38.70 26.14 -17.43
C PRO A 136 40.13 25.62 -17.22
N ASP A 137 40.99 26.26 -18.04
CA ASP A 137 42.44 26.53 -18.00
C ASP A 137 43.46 25.39 -17.87
#